data_AF-A0A2Z5YJG0-F1
#
_entry.id   AF-A0A2Z5YJG0-F1
#
_cell.length_a   1.000
_cell.length_b   1.000
_cell.length_c   1.000
_cell.angle_alpha   90.00
_cell.angle_beta   90.00
_cell.angle_gamma   90.00
#
_symmetry.space_group_name_H-M   'P 1'
#
loop_
_entity.id
_entity.type
_entity.pdbx_description
1 polymer ?
#
loop_
_entity_poly.entity_id
_entity_poly.type
_entity_poly.pdbx_seq_one_letter_code
_entity_poly.pdbx_strand_id
1 'polypeptide(L)'
;MSDDKINPSHYRGFSNGAEVIDIAERLNFNRGSAIKYLARAGRKQGEATIEDLKKARWYIDREINRIIADGKEVPAGTEAT
;
A
#
# COMPACT_ATOMS: atom_id res chain seq x y z
N MET A 1 10.42 -24.59 -8.47
CA MET A 1 9.97 -24.12 -7.14
C MET A 1 8.54 -23.66 -7.31
N SER A 2 7.61 -24.25 -6.56
CA SER A 2 6.20 -23.89 -6.57
C SER A 2 6.02 -22.42 -6.16
N ASP A 3 5.23 -21.68 -6.93
CA ASP A 3 4.83 -20.31 -6.60
C ASP A 3 4.00 -20.35 -5.31
N ASP A 4 4.62 -20.04 -4.17
CA ASP A 4 3.93 -19.97 -2.88
C ASP A 4 2.95 -18.81 -2.91
N LYS A 5 1.66 -19.13 -3.09
CA LYS A 5 0.59 -18.15 -3.16
C LYS A 5 0.32 -17.47 -1.83
N ILE A 6 0.71 -18.09 -0.71
CA ILE A 6 0.49 -17.57 0.64
C ILE A 6 1.61 -16.62 1.02
N ASN A 7 2.87 -17.01 0.76
CA ASN A 7 4.06 -16.19 1.05
C ASN A 7 4.94 -15.99 -0.19
N PRO A 8 4.51 -15.15 -1.15
CA PRO A 8 5.26 -14.94 -2.38
C PRO A 8 6.64 -14.29 -2.13
N SER A 9 7.64 -14.73 -2.89
CA SER A 9 9.02 -14.23 -2.77
C SER A 9 9.18 -12.73 -3.02
N HIS A 10 8.29 -12.13 -3.83
CA HIS A 10 8.33 -10.69 -4.14
C HIS A 10 7.98 -9.78 -2.95
N TYR A 11 7.57 -10.33 -1.80
CA TYR A 11 7.37 -9.60 -0.55
C TYR A 11 8.49 -9.81 0.49
N ARG A 12 9.58 -10.49 0.11
CA ARG A 12 10.74 -10.76 0.98
C ARG A 12 11.96 -9.92 0.59
N GLY A 13 12.98 -9.92 1.45
CA GLY A 13 14.29 -9.33 1.14
C GLY A 13 14.30 -7.81 1.13
N PHE A 14 13.58 -7.17 2.06
CA PHE A 14 13.65 -5.72 2.25
C PHE A 14 14.85 -5.32 3.11
N SER A 15 14.80 -5.58 4.42
CA SER A 15 15.91 -5.27 5.33
C SER A 15 15.86 -6.23 6.51
N ASN A 16 17.00 -6.82 6.89
CA ASN A 16 17.12 -7.70 8.06
C ASN A 16 16.10 -8.86 8.12
N GLY A 17 15.64 -9.36 6.97
CA GLY A 17 14.62 -10.42 6.91
C GLY A 17 13.18 -9.94 7.11
N ALA A 18 12.94 -8.64 7.28
CA ALA A 18 11.59 -8.09 7.41
C ALA A 18 10.73 -8.42 6.17
N GLU A 19 9.51 -8.85 6.45
CA GLU A 19 8.48 -9.12 5.46
C GLU A 19 7.46 -7.97 5.44
N VAL A 20 6.80 -7.79 4.30
CA VAL A 20 5.78 -6.74 4.14
C VAL A 20 4.62 -6.91 5.12
N ILE A 21 4.32 -8.15 5.51
CA ILE A 21 3.24 -8.47 6.44
C ILE A 21 3.51 -7.90 7.84
N ASP A 22 4.77 -7.84 8.29
CA ASP A 22 5.17 -7.32 9.61
C ASP A 22 4.70 -5.87 9.81
N ILE A 23 4.64 -5.10 8.73
CA ILE A 23 4.15 -3.72 8.73
C ILE A 23 2.65 -3.68 8.42
N ALA A 24 2.21 -4.41 7.38
CA ALA A 24 0.85 -4.31 6.86
C ALA A 24 -0.22 -4.76 7.87
N GLU A 25 0.08 -5.74 8.73
CA GLU A 25 -0.85 -6.24 9.75
C GLU A 25 -1.19 -5.21 10.85
N ARG A 26 -0.31 -4.24 11.08
CA ARG A 26 -0.47 -3.18 12.09
C ARG A 26 -1.20 -1.96 11.56
N LEU A 27 -1.64 -2.01 10.30
CA LEU A 27 -2.26 -0.91 9.60
C LEU A 27 -3.70 -1.23 9.25
N ASN A 28 -4.51 -0.19 9.04
CA ASN A 28 -5.83 -0.39 8.48
C ASN A 28 -5.75 -0.91 7.04
N PHE A 29 -6.88 -1.43 6.54
CA PHE A 29 -6.97 -2.06 5.22
C PHE A 29 -6.40 -1.21 4.07
N ASN A 30 -6.68 0.10 4.06
CA ASN A 30 -6.21 0.99 3.02
C ASN A 30 -4.68 1.14 3.06
N ARG A 31 -4.14 1.46 4.24
CA ARG A 31 -2.70 1.68 4.44
C ARG A 31 -1.89 0.40 4.21
N GLY A 32 -2.35 -0.73 4.75
CA GLY A 32 -1.71 -2.04 4.55
C GLY A 32 -1.70 -2.45 3.07
N SER A 33 -2.81 -2.22 2.35
CA SER A 33 -2.87 -2.48 0.91
C SER A 33 -1.94 -1.57 0.11
N ALA A 34 -1.87 -0.27 0.46
CA ALA A 34 -0.94 0.66 -0.18
C ALA A 34 0.52 0.21 -0.01
N ILE A 35 0.95 -0.12 1.22
CA ILE A 35 2.30 -0.62 1.49
C ILE A 35 2.59 -1.90 0.72
N LYS A 36 1.63 -2.84 0.67
CA LYS A 36 1.77 -4.06 -0.12
C LYS A 36 2.10 -3.77 -1.59
N TYR A 37 1.37 -2.85 -2.22
CA TYR A 37 1.63 -2.50 -3.63
C TYR A 37 2.93 -1.72 -3.82
N LEU A 38 3.27 -0.81 -2.90
CA LEU A 38 4.56 -0.10 -2.93
C LEU A 38 5.74 -1.08 -2.83
N ALA A 39 5.63 -2.05 -1.92
CA ALA A 39 6.64 -3.08 -1.75
C ALA A 39 6.75 -4.01 -2.97
N ARG A 40 5.63 -4.32 -3.64
CA ARG A 40 5.59 -5.20 -4.81
C ARG A 40 6.11 -4.56 -6.09
N ALA A 41 6.00 -3.24 -6.22
CA ALA A 41 6.27 -2.52 -7.45
C ALA A 41 7.66 -2.87 -8.04
N GLY A 42 7.67 -3.45 -9.25
CA GLY A 42 8.89 -3.88 -9.95
C GLY A 42 9.52 -5.19 -9.44
N ARG A 43 8.94 -5.84 -8.44
CA ARG A 43 9.40 -7.13 -7.89
C ARG A 43 8.59 -8.33 -8.39
N LYS A 44 7.37 -8.11 -8.86
CA LYS A 44 6.52 -9.16 -9.43
C LYS A 44 6.74 -9.29 -10.94
N GLN A 45 7.24 -10.44 -11.38
CA GLN A 45 7.44 -10.73 -12.80
C GLN A 45 6.10 -10.70 -13.55
N GLY A 46 6.09 -10.05 -14.72
CA GLY A 46 4.90 -9.92 -15.57
C GLY A 46 3.90 -8.84 -15.15
N GLU A 47 4.17 -8.09 -14.08
CA GLU A 47 3.36 -6.93 -13.70
C GLU A 47 4.17 -5.64 -13.91
N ALA A 48 3.56 -4.64 -14.55
CA ALA A 48 4.22 -3.36 -14.73
C ALA A 48 4.31 -2.59 -13.40
N THR A 49 5.49 -2.08 -13.07
CA THR A 49 5.74 -1.26 -11.87
C THR A 49 4.71 -0.13 -11.72
N ILE A 50 4.35 0.53 -12.83
CA ILE A 50 3.40 1.64 -12.81
C ILE A 50 1.99 1.22 -12.36
N GLU A 51 1.57 -0.01 -12.64
CA GLU A 51 0.26 -0.53 -12.22
C GLU A 51 0.21 -0.76 -10.72
N ASP A 52 1.31 -1.21 -10.11
CA ASP A 52 1.42 -1.30 -8.65
C ASP A 52 1.41 0.09 -8.00
N LEU A 53 2.12 1.06 -8.58
CA LEU A 53 2.10 2.44 -8.08
C LEU A 53 0.71 3.09 -8.17
N LYS A 54 -0.03 2.85 -9.26
CA LYS A 54 -1.43 3.30 -9.40
C LYS A 54 -2.34 2.65 -8.35
N LYS A 55 -2.19 1.35 -8.10
CA LYS A 55 -2.94 0.63 -7.05
C LYS A 55 -2.63 1.21 -5.67
N ALA A 56 -1.36 1.45 -5.35
CA ALA A 56 -0.96 2.07 -4.10
C ALA A 56 -1.63 3.45 -3.92
N ARG A 57 -1.55 4.32 -4.94
CA ARG A 57 -2.22 5.63 -4.94
C ARG A 57 -3.72 5.51 -4.68
N TRP A 58 -4.41 4.60 -5.36
CA TRP A 58 -5.85 4.40 -5.17
C TRP A 58 -6.24 4.10 -3.71
N TYR A 59 -5.45 3.26 -3.02
CA TYR A 59 -5.69 2.98 -1.60
C TYR A 59 -5.39 4.18 -0.69
N ILE A 60 -4.37 4.98 -1.01
CA ILE A 60 -4.07 6.22 -0.28
C ILE A 60 -5.18 7.26 -0.46
N ASP A 61 -5.66 7.47 -1.69
CA ASP A 61 -6.77 8.39 -1.98
C ASP A 61 -8.02 8.00 -1.19
N ARG A 62 -8.32 6.69 -1.05
CA ARG A 62 -9.40 6.19 -0.20
C ARG A 62 -9.19 6.46 1.28
N GLU A 63 -7.97 6.32 1.77
CA GLU A 63 -7.66 6.59 3.18
C GLU A 63 -7.82 8.07 3.50
N ILE A 64 -7.36 8.95 2.60
CA ILE A 64 -7.55 10.41 2.71
C ILE A 64 -9.04 10.73 2.77
N ASN A 65 -9.83 10.21 1.82
CA ASN A 65 -11.27 10.42 1.79
C ASN A 65 -11.97 9.91 3.06
N ARG A 66 -11.53 8.77 3.62
CA ARG A 66 -12.06 8.23 4.88
C ARG A 66 -11.78 9.17 6.05
N ILE A 67 -10.56 9.70 6.15
CA ILE A 67 -10.17 10.63 7.22
C ILE A 67 -10.97 11.93 7.14
N ILE A 68 -11.13 12.48 5.93
CA ILE A 68 -11.95 13.68 5.68
C ILE A 68 -13.41 13.42 6.06
N ALA A 69 -13.97 12.29 5.61
CA ALA A 69 -15.37 11.93 5.91
C ALA A 69 -15.62 11.68 7.40
N ASP A 70 -14.64 11.13 8.12
CA ASP A 70 -14.68 10.93 9.57
C ASP A 70 -14.54 12.26 10.36
N GLY A 71 -14.28 13.39 9.69
CA GLY A 71 -14.04 14.68 10.32
C GLY A 71 -12.71 14.76 11.10
N LYS A 72 -11.80 13.81 10.86
CA LYS A 72 -10.49 13.75 11.56
C LYS A 72 -9.51 14.77 11.01
N GLU A 73 -9.65 15.14 9.75
CA GLU A 73 -8.87 16.20 9.10
C GLU A 73 -9.76 16.98 8.12
N VAL A 74 -9.39 18.24 7.85
CA VAL A 74 -10.05 19.11 6.87
C VAL A 74 -9.21 19.13 5.59
N PRO A 75 -9.82 19.10 4.39
CA PRO A 75 -9.06 19.19 3.14
C PRO A 75 -8.22 20.47 3.12
N ALA A 76 -6.91 20.32 2.86
CA ALA A 76 -6.02 21.46 2.68
C ALA A 76 -6.55 22.34 1.52
N GLY A 77 -6.92 23.58 1.82
CA GLY A 77 -7.46 24.54 0.85
C GLY A 77 -8.93 24.92 1.01
N THR A 78 -9.63 24.51 2.09
CA THR A 78 -10.97 25.04 2.43
C THR A 78 -10.88 26.15 3.49
N GLU A 79 -9.86 27.01 3.43
CA GLU A 79 -9.97 28.33 4.04
C GLU A 79 -10.70 29.19 3.02
N ALA A 80 -11.93 29.58 3.36
CA ALA A 80 -12.75 30.47 2.55
C ALA A 80 -11.98 31.76 2.25
N THR A 81 -11.69 32.01 0.98
CA THR A 81 -11.52 33.38 0.46
C THR A 81 -12.84 34.12 0.50
#